data_AF-A0A9E2GCS2-F1
#
_entry.id   AF-A0A9E2GCS2-F1
#
_cell.length_a   1.000
_cell.length_b   1.000
_cell.length_c   1.000
_cell.angle_alpha   90.00
_cell.angle_beta   90.00
_cell.angle_gamma   90.00
#
_symmetry.space_group_name_H-M   'P 1'
#
loop_
_entity.id
_entity.type
_entity.pdbx_description
1 polymer ?
#
loop_
_entity_poly.entity_id
_entity_poly.type
_entity_poly.pdbx_seq_one_letter_code
_entity_poly.pdbx_strand_id
1 'polypeptide(L)' 'HLIINTGSGEKTKRDGYHIRRAAIKFNIPYTTTIAGANAICKGIAALTIKKLSVKCIQEYF' A
#
# COMPACT_ATOMS: atom_id res chain seq x y z
N HIS A 1 8.77 6.51 1.23
CA HIS A 1 7.98 6.50 2.48
C HIS A 1 6.60 5.89 2.20
N LEU A 2 6.05 5.10 3.14
CA LEU A 2 4.74 4.44 3.04
C LEU A 2 3.98 4.69 4.35
N ILE A 3 2.69 5.03 4.26
CA ILE A 3 1.82 5.22 5.42
C ILE A 3 0.86 4.02 5.55
N ILE A 4 0.75 3.45 6.75
CA ILE A 4 -0.26 2.44 7.09
C ILE A 4 -1.26 3.09 8.04
N ASN A 5 -2.42 3.49 7.52
CA ASN A 5 -3.48 4.14 8.30
C ASN A 5 -4.66 3.16 8.48
N THR A 6 -4.54 2.26 9.43
CA THR A 6 -5.67 1.40 9.84
C THR A 6 -6.51 2.10 10.90
N GLY A 7 -7.79 1.76 11.02
CA GLY A 7 -8.66 2.35 12.04
C GLY A 7 -9.72 1.38 12.52
N SER A 8 -10.01 1.42 13.82
CA SER A 8 -11.17 0.81 14.46
C SER A 8 -11.89 1.88 15.31
N GLY A 9 -13.21 1.99 15.21
CA GLY A 9 -14.02 2.94 15.99
C GLY A 9 -14.20 4.35 15.38
N GLU A 10 -15.09 5.13 15.99
CA GLU A 10 -15.58 6.41 15.45
C GLU A 10 -14.61 7.59 15.61
N LYS A 11 -13.95 7.74 16.77
CA LYS A 11 -12.94 8.80 17.00
C LYS A 11 -11.79 8.70 16.00
N THR A 12 -11.39 7.47 15.68
CA THR A 12 -10.34 7.11 14.72
C THR A 12 -10.68 7.52 13.28
N LYS A 13 -11.95 7.83 12.98
CA LYS A 13 -12.38 8.27 11.63
C LYS A 13 -11.90 9.69 11.29
N ARG A 14 -11.93 10.63 12.26
CA ARG A 14 -11.59 12.05 12.01
C ARG A 14 -10.09 12.25 11.80
N ASP A 15 -9.28 11.76 12.72
CA ASP A 15 -7.82 11.86 12.60
C ASP A 15 -7.31 11.04 11.41
N GLY A 16 -7.86 9.84 11.23
CA GLY A 16 -7.57 9.02 10.05
C GLY A 16 -7.94 9.70 8.73
N TYR A 17 -9.01 10.51 8.68
CA TYR A 17 -9.37 11.30 7.50
C TYR A 17 -8.28 12.33 7.17
N HIS A 18 -7.80 13.07 8.18
CA HIS A 18 -6.75 14.06 7.99
C HIS A 18 -5.43 13.42 7.52
N ILE A 19 -5.05 12.28 8.10
CA ILE A 19 -3.87 11.52 7.69
C ILE A 19 -3.97 11.09 6.22
N ARG A 20 -5.10 10.51 5.80
CA ARG A 20 -5.30 10.08 4.41
C ARG A 20 -5.29 11.25 3.43
N ARG A 21 -5.93 12.38 3.78
CA ARG A 21 -5.92 13.60 2.96
C ARG A 21 -4.51 14.16 2.82
N ALA A 22 -3.72 14.17 3.88
CA ALA A 22 -2.32 14.59 3.82
C ALA A 22 -1.49 13.64 2.93
N ALA A 23 -1.67 12.33 3.07
CA ALA A 23 -0.98 11.33 2.24
C ALA A 23 -1.21 11.58 0.74
N ILE A 24 -2.47 11.82 0.35
CA ILE A 24 -2.81 12.18 -1.04
C ILE A 24 -2.18 13.52 -1.43
N LYS A 25 -2.34 14.56 -0.60
CA LYS A 25 -1.82 15.92 -0.88
C LYS A 25 -0.31 15.93 -1.15
N PHE A 26 0.44 15.09 -0.44
CA PHE A 26 1.90 15.00 -0.56
C PHE A 26 2.38 13.85 -1.44
N ASN A 27 1.48 13.16 -2.17
CA ASN A 27 1.79 12.01 -3.02
C ASN A 27 2.58 10.90 -2.28
N ILE A 28 2.24 10.68 -1.00
CA ILE A 28 2.83 9.60 -0.20
C ILE A 28 1.93 8.36 -0.34
N PRO A 29 2.45 7.23 -0.85
CA PRO A 29 1.71 5.98 -0.89
C PRO A 29 1.15 5.62 0.49
N TYR A 30 -0.11 5.18 0.54
CA TYR A 30 -0.72 4.75 1.80
C TYR A 30 -1.68 3.58 1.59
N THR A 31 -1.91 2.81 2.66
CA THR A 31 -2.93 1.77 2.74
C THR A 31 -3.78 1.95 3.98
N THR A 32 -5.01 1.43 3.95
CA THR A 32 -5.97 1.49 5.05
C THR A 32 -6.23 0.15 5.73
N THR A 33 -5.63 -0.92 5.22
CA THR A 33 -5.84 -2.28 5.74
C THR A 33 -4.51 -2.96 6.06
N ILE A 34 -4.52 -3.81 7.10
CA ILE A 34 -3.36 -4.64 7.44
C ILE A 34 -3.05 -5.63 6.31
N ALA A 35 -4.08 -6.20 5.67
CA ALA A 35 -3.90 -7.08 4.52
C ALA A 35 -3.17 -6.37 3.37
N GLY A 36 -3.56 -5.14 3.04
CA GLY A 36 -2.88 -4.33 2.02
C GLY A 36 -1.45 -3.99 2.42
N ALA A 37 -1.20 -3.66 3.69
CA ALA A 37 0.15 -3.42 4.19
C ALA A 37 1.05 -4.66 4.02
N ASN A 38 0.56 -5.85 4.38
CA ASN A 38 1.28 -7.11 4.20
C ASN A 38 1.58 -7.40 2.73
N ALA A 39 0.62 -7.16 1.83
CA ALA A 39 0.82 -7.34 0.39
C ALA A 39 1.90 -6.41 -0.16
N ILE A 40 1.90 -5.13 0.24
CA ILE A 40 2.92 -4.15 -0.15
C ILE A 40 4.30 -4.58 0.34
N CYS A 41 4.43 -4.95 1.63
CA CYS A 41 5.70 -5.42 2.19
C CYS A 41 6.25 -6.64 1.44
N LYS A 42 5.40 -7.62 1.12
CA LYS A 42 5.79 -8.81 0.33
C LYS A 42 6.23 -8.43 -1.08
N GLY A 43 5.51 -7.52 -1.75
CA GLY A 43 5.88 -7.02 -3.07
C GLY A 43 7.24 -6.32 -3.07
N ILE A 44 7.47 -5.42 -2.11
CA ILE A 44 8.76 -4.74 -1.93
C ILE A 44 9.87 -5.76 -1.69
N ALA A 45 9.67 -6.72 -0.78
CA ALA A 45 10.66 -7.77 -0.50
C ALA A 45 10.98 -8.60 -1.76
N ALA A 46 9.98 -8.99 -2.54
CA ALA A 46 10.19 -9.72 -3.79
C ALA A 46 11.05 -8.92 -4.79
N LEU A 47 10.83 -7.60 -4.89
CA LEU A 47 11.61 -6.71 -5.77
C LEU A 47 13.06 -6.53 -5.30
N THR A 48 13.35 -6.70 -4.00
CA THR A 48 14.75 -6.69 -3.51
C THR A 48 15.54 -7.93 -3.90
N ILE A 49 14.85 -9.07 -4.09
CA ILE A 49 15.48 -10.37 -4.38
C ILE A 49 15.58 -10.61 -5.89
N LYS A 50 14.57 -10.18 -6.66
CA LYS A 50 14.49 -10.43 -8.11
C LYS A 50 14.06 -9.19 -8.87
N LYS A 51 14.71 -8.92 -10.00
CA LYS A 51 14.27 -7.89 -10.95
C LYS A 51 12.96 -8.27 -11.62
N LEU A 52 12.12 -7.28 -11.87
CA LEU A 52 10.90 -7.42 -12.66
C LEU A 52 11.24 -7.95 -14.04
N SER A 53 10.55 -9.02 -14.46
CA SER A 53 10.63 -9.58 -15.79
C SER A 53 9.29 -9.40 -16.51
N VAL A 54 9.33 -9.17 -17.82
CA VAL A 54 8.15 -9.04 -18.66
C VAL A 54 7.83 -10.38 -19.30
N LYS A 55 6.55 -10.69 -19.47
CA LYS A 55 6.07 -11.91 -20.10
C LYS A 55 4.82 -11.60 -20.91
N CYS A 56 4.74 -12.07 -22.16
CA CYS A 56 3.55 -11.87 -23.00
C CYS A 56 2.35 -12.63 -22.43
N ILE A 57 1.13 -12.09 -22.59
CA ILE A 57 -0.08 -12.74 -22.06
C ILE A 57 -0.29 -14.14 -22.65
N GLN A 58 0.09 -14.33 -23.91
CA GLN A 58 0.01 -15.61 -24.63
C GLN A 58 0.91 -16.69 -24.02
N GLU A 59 1.97 -16.31 -23.29
CA GLU A 59 2.87 -17.28 -22.68
C GLU A 59 2.36 -17.79 -21.31
N TYR A 60 1.25 -17.26 -20.80
CA TYR A 60 0.60 -17.71 -19.56
C TYR A 60 -0.50 -18.76 -19.79
N PHE A 61 -0.97 -18.90 -21.02
CA PHE A 61 -1.99 -19.86 -21.43
C PHE A 61 -1.37 -20.89 -22.39
#